data_AF-G2SN54-F1
#
_entry.id   AF-G2SN54-F1
#
_cell.length_a   1.000
_cell.length_b   1.000
_cell.length_c   1.000
_cell.angle_alpha   90.00
_cell.angle_beta   90.00
_cell.angle_gamma   90.00
#
_symmetry.space_group_name_H-M   'P 1'
#
loop_
_entity.id
_entity.type
_entity.pdbx_description
1 polymer ?
#
loop_
_entity_poly.entity_id
_entity_poly.type
_entity_poly.pdbx_seq_one_letter_code
_entity_poly.pdbx_strand_id
1 'polypeptide(L)'
;MTLKKTIILTDTIENANGDEIAEMQTYLTGDGSTPVVRTMGLSEPIGYSDDGRAILPEQDDKVIEKRQQEFMAAAIAEQKDFCKQNGVDPSLVNIIGAENKEDK
;
A
#
# COMPACT_ATOMS: atom_id res chain seq x y z
N MET A 1 17.37 -4.43 -25.43
CA MET A 1 17.00 -3.69 -24.20
C MET A 1 15.55 -3.99 -23.92
N THR A 2 15.22 -4.51 -22.75
CA THR A 2 13.83 -4.78 -22.35
C THR A 2 13.39 -3.66 -21.43
N LEU A 3 12.34 -2.93 -21.81
CA LEU A 3 11.74 -1.90 -20.97
C LEU A 3 10.91 -2.57 -19.88
N LYS A 4 11.14 -2.20 -18.61
CA LYS A 4 10.28 -2.60 -17.49
C LYS A 4 9.39 -1.42 -17.12
N LYS A 5 8.08 -1.62 -17.16
CA LYS A 5 7.08 -0.66 -16.69
C LYS A 5 6.79 -0.93 -15.22
N THR A 6 6.68 0.13 -14.43
CA THR A 6 6.22 0.09 -13.04
C THR A 6 5.12 1.12 -12.88
N ILE A 7 4.03 0.75 -12.23
CA ILE A 7 2.95 1.67 -11.86
C ILE A 7 3.13 2.01 -10.38
N ILE A 8 3.04 3.29 -10.04
CA ILE A 8 3.09 3.77 -8.66
C ILE A 8 1.70 4.26 -8.32
N LEU A 9 1.10 3.70 -7.27
CA LEU A 9 -0.13 4.22 -6.70
C LEU A 9 0.20 4.95 -5.40
N THR A 10 -0.40 6.11 -5.21
CA THR A 10 -0.27 6.93 -4.01
C THR A 10 -1.65 7.40 -3.55
N ASP A 11 -1.86 7.54 -2.26
CA ASP A 11 -3.08 8.12 -1.67
C ASP A 11 -2.74 8.85 -0.38
N THR A 12 -3.48 9.91 -0.08
CA THR A 12 -3.35 10.67 1.16
C THR A 12 -4.56 10.43 2.04
N ILE A 13 -4.34 10.25 3.33
CA ILE A 13 -5.39 10.03 4.33
C ILE A 13 -5.58 11.33 5.11
N GLU A 14 -6.79 11.87 5.05
CA GLU A 14 -7.22 13.04 5.81
C GLU A 14 -8.10 12.63 7.01
N ASN A 15 -8.01 13.37 8.11
CA ASN A 15 -8.93 13.26 9.24
C ASN A 15 -10.24 14.03 8.99
N ALA A 16 -11.18 14.00 9.95
CA ALA A 16 -12.46 14.71 9.84
C ALA A 16 -12.34 16.25 9.77
N ASN A 17 -11.20 16.82 10.17
CA ASN A 17 -10.92 18.25 10.10
C ASN A 17 -10.27 18.65 8.76
N GLY A 18 -9.93 17.68 7.90
CA GLY A 18 -9.23 17.89 6.65
C GLY A 18 -7.70 17.94 6.78
N ASP A 19 -7.14 17.54 7.92
CA ASP A 19 -5.68 17.46 8.08
C ASP A 19 -5.18 16.13 7.50
N GLU A 20 -4.10 16.17 6.72
CA GLU A 20 -3.40 14.98 6.25
C GLU A 20 -2.68 14.29 7.43
N ILE A 21 -3.05 13.04 7.70
CA ILE A 21 -2.51 12.27 8.84
C ILE A 21 -1.58 11.13 8.41
N ALA A 22 -1.71 10.65 7.17
CA ALA A 22 -0.84 9.62 6.62
C ALA A 22 -0.83 9.63 5.09
N GLU A 23 0.23 9.09 4.51
CA GLU A 23 0.37 8.82 3.08
C GLU A 23 0.52 7.32 2.84
N MET A 24 -0.07 6.82 1.76
CA MET A 24 0.08 5.44 1.29
C MET A 24 0.73 5.39 -0.06
N GLN A 25 1.59 4.39 -0.27
CA GLN A 25 2.15 4.09 -1.59
C GLN A 25 2.30 2.59 -1.83
N THR A 26 2.22 2.18 -3.08
CA THR A 26 2.64 0.86 -3.53
C THR A 26 3.20 0.89 -4.95
N TYR A 27 4.05 -0.09 -5.27
CA TYR A 27 4.66 -0.27 -6.57
C TYR A 27 4.13 -1.55 -7.20
N LEU A 28 3.64 -1.45 -8.42
CA LEU A 28 3.04 -2.53 -9.16
C LEU A 28 3.90 -2.88 -10.37
N THR A 29 4.23 -4.15 -10.49
CA THR A 29 5.10 -4.73 -11.53
C THR A 29 4.33 -5.58 -12.53
N GLY A 30 3.08 -5.96 -12.21
CA GLY A 30 2.27 -6.83 -13.05
C GLY A 30 2.87 -8.23 -13.23
N ASP A 31 3.56 -8.74 -12.21
CA ASP A 31 4.26 -10.04 -12.20
C ASP A 31 3.52 -11.13 -11.42
N GLY A 32 2.27 -10.87 -11.02
CA GLY A 32 1.45 -11.80 -10.25
C GLY A 32 1.62 -11.70 -8.73
N SER A 33 2.59 -10.93 -8.24
CA SER A 33 2.77 -10.71 -6.81
C SER A 33 1.63 -9.92 -6.19
N THR A 34 1.30 -10.23 -4.93
CA THR A 34 0.40 -9.42 -4.11
C THR A 34 1.06 -8.08 -3.76
N PRO A 35 0.40 -6.92 -3.99
CA PRO A 35 0.97 -5.61 -3.67
C PRO A 35 1.32 -5.48 -2.18
N VAL A 36 2.42 -4.79 -1.89
CA VAL A 36 2.77 -4.38 -0.52
C VAL A 36 2.47 -2.90 -0.40
N VAL A 37 1.55 -2.54 0.49
CA VAL A 37 1.21 -1.15 0.79
C VAL A 37 2.13 -0.64 1.90
N ARG A 38 2.78 0.48 1.65
CA ARG A 38 3.52 1.24 2.67
C ARG A 38 2.63 2.40 3.12
N THR A 39 2.39 2.50 4.42
CA THR A 39 1.75 3.66 5.04
C THR A 39 2.76 4.41 5.88
N MET A 40 2.78 5.74 5.76
CA MET A 40 3.66 6.63 6.50
C MET A 40 2.81 7.67 7.23
N GLY A 41 2.92 7.72 8.56
CA GLY A 41 2.28 8.78 9.34
C GLY A 41 2.94 10.13 9.06
N LEU A 42 2.12 11.17 8.90
CA LEU A 42 2.57 12.54 8.60
C LEU A 42 2.58 13.44 9.84
N SER A 43 2.08 12.95 10.98
CA SER A 43 2.00 13.75 12.20
C SER A 43 3.39 14.04 12.80
N GLU A 44 3.61 15.31 13.14
CA GLU A 44 4.76 15.72 13.93
C GLU A 44 4.61 15.28 15.40
N PRO A 45 5.68 14.81 16.06
CA PRO A 45 5.66 14.54 17.50
C PRO A 45 5.38 15.81 18.29
N ILE A 46 4.51 15.71 19.30
CA ILE A 46 4.25 16.77 20.30
C ILE A 46 5.45 16.88 21.26
N GLY A 47 6.16 15.77 21.48
CA GLY A 47 7.32 15.70 22.34
C GLY A 47 7.90 14.29 22.39
N TYR A 48 8.74 14.04 23.39
CA TYR A 48 9.38 12.74 23.62
C TYR A 48 9.30 12.40 25.12
N SER A 49 9.05 11.13 25.44
CA SER A 49 9.18 10.61 26.81
C SER A 49 10.64 10.46 27.21
N ASP A 50 10.90 10.27 28.51
CA ASP A 50 12.25 10.11 29.07
C ASP A 50 13.02 8.90 28.48
N ASP A 51 12.32 7.91 27.94
CA ASP A 51 12.91 6.75 27.24
C ASP A 51 13.14 6.99 25.74
N GLY A 52 12.88 8.21 25.25
CA GLY A 52 13.09 8.65 23.87
C GLY A 52 11.98 8.27 22.89
N ARG A 53 10.86 7.69 23.33
CA ARG A 53 9.72 7.42 22.45
C ARG A 53 8.99 8.73 22.11
N ALA A 54 8.59 8.87 20.85
CA ALA A 54 7.81 10.01 20.39
C ALA A 54 6.41 9.99 20.99
N ILE A 55 5.95 11.15 21.46
CA ILE A 55 4.57 11.39 21.86
C ILE A 55 3.87 11.96 20.63
N LEU A 56 3.04 11.14 20.00
CA LEU A 56 2.30 11.52 18.79
C LEU A 56 0.93 12.13 19.17
N PRO A 57 0.39 13.05 18.37
CA PRO A 57 -1.02 13.43 18.50
C PRO A 57 -1.91 12.20 18.29
N GLU A 58 -3.11 12.23 18.87
CA GLU A 58 -4.10 11.18 18.64
C GLU A 58 -4.42 11.12 17.14
N GLN A 59 -4.10 9.98 16.52
CA GLN A 59 -4.43 9.70 15.14
C GLN A 59 -5.76 8.94 15.09
N ASP A 60 -6.54 9.15 14.04
CA ASP A 60 -7.74 8.34 13.79
C ASP A 60 -7.33 6.99 13.18
N ASP A 61 -6.81 6.10 14.04
CA ASP A 61 -6.32 4.78 13.65
C ASP A 61 -7.37 3.98 12.86
N LYS A 62 -8.66 4.18 13.17
CA LYS A 62 -9.76 3.53 12.46
C LYS A 62 -9.94 4.06 11.04
N VAL A 63 -9.78 5.37 10.84
CA VAL A 63 -9.73 5.94 9.49
C VAL A 63 -8.54 5.40 8.72
N ILE A 64 -7.35 5.35 9.34
CA ILE A 64 -6.15 4.80 8.70
C ILE A 64 -6.37 3.34 8.29
N GLU A 65 -6.85 2.49 9.21
CA GLU A 65 -7.11 1.07 8.95
C GLU A 65 -8.11 0.87 7.78
N LYS A 66 -9.22 1.63 7.79
CA LYS A 66 -10.22 1.56 6.72
C LYS A 66 -9.61 1.96 5.36
N ARG A 67 -8.83 3.04 5.33
CA ARG A 67 -8.20 3.53 4.10
C ARG A 67 -7.13 2.56 3.58
N GLN A 68 -6.38 1.89 4.46
CA GLN A 68 -5.46 0.83 4.07
C GLN A 68 -6.16 -0.32 3.35
N GLN A 69 -7.33 -0.74 3.84
CA GLN A 69 -8.12 -1.80 3.19
C GLN A 69 -8.65 -1.37 1.81
N GLU A 70 -9.19 -0.15 1.70
CA GLU A 70 -9.66 0.43 0.44
C GLU A 70 -8.53 0.56 -0.59
N PHE A 71 -7.37 1.07 -0.16
CA PHE A 71 -6.20 1.24 -1.01
C PHE A 71 -5.62 -0.11 -1.47
N MET A 72 -5.55 -1.10 -0.57
CA MET A 72 -5.13 -2.45 -0.94
C MET A 72 -6.07 -3.09 -1.97
N ALA A 73 -7.39 -2.89 -1.83
CA ALA A 73 -8.35 -3.38 -2.82
C ALA A 73 -8.14 -2.75 -4.20
N ALA A 74 -7.91 -1.43 -4.25
CA ALA A 74 -7.58 -0.73 -5.49
C ALA A 74 -6.25 -1.20 -6.09
N ALA A 75 -5.22 -1.37 -5.27
CA ALA A 75 -3.92 -1.88 -5.70
C ALA A 75 -4.00 -3.31 -6.27
N ILE A 76 -4.78 -4.20 -5.65
CA ILE A 76 -5.02 -5.55 -6.16
C ILE A 76 -5.72 -5.49 -7.52
N ALA A 77 -6.72 -4.61 -7.70
CA ALA A 77 -7.42 -4.47 -8.96
C ALA A 77 -6.47 -4.02 -10.08
N GLU A 78 -5.68 -2.98 -9.83
CA GLU A 78 -4.70 -2.45 -10.80
C GLU A 78 -3.58 -3.46 -11.11
N GLN A 79 -3.05 -4.15 -10.10
CA GLN A 79 -2.02 -5.18 -10.29
C GLN A 79 -2.55 -6.32 -11.17
N LYS A 80 -3.80 -6.75 -10.99
CA LYS A 80 -4.43 -7.77 -11.85
C LYS A 80 -4.57 -7.32 -13.28
N ASP A 81 -5.00 -6.07 -13.49
CA ASP A 81 -5.13 -5.53 -14.83
C ASP A 81 -3.75 -5.37 -15.50
N PHE A 82 -2.72 -5.02 -14.72
CA PHE A 82 -1.35 -4.99 -15.20
C PHE A 82 -0.80 -6.40 -15.50
N CYS A 83 -1.14 -7.42 -14.71
CA CYS A 83 -0.80 -8.81 -14.99
C CYS A 83 -1.36 -9.26 -16.35
N LYS A 84 -2.63 -8.94 -16.65
CA LYS A 84 -3.24 -9.25 -17.95
C LYS A 84 -2.48 -8.61 -19.12
N GLN A 85 -2.06 -7.35 -18.97
CA GLN A 85 -1.26 -6.64 -19.98
C GLN A 85 0.10 -7.33 -20.23
N ASN A 86 0.65 -7.96 -19.19
CA ASN A 86 1.94 -8.65 -19.24
C ASN A 86 1.84 -10.15 -19.56
N GLY A 87 0.63 -10.70 -19.72
CA GLY A 87 0.41 -12.13 -19.95
C GLY A 87 0.61 -13.01 -18.71
N VAL A 88 0.51 -12.44 -17.51
CA VAL A 88 0.59 -13.14 -16.22
C VAL A 88 -0.82 -13.44 -15.70
N ASP A 89 -1.01 -14.58 -15.04
CA ASP A 89 -2.31 -14.94 -14.44
C ASP A 89 -2.68 -13.97 -13.29
N PRO A 90 -3.75 -13.16 -13.42
CA PRO A 90 -4.19 -12.26 -12.36
C PRO A 90 -4.73 -12.98 -11.11
N SER A 91 -5.00 -14.28 -11.17
CA SER A 91 -5.50 -15.03 -10.00
C SER A 91 -4.46 -15.10 -8.87
N LEU A 92 -3.17 -15.10 -9.23
CA LEU A 92 -2.01 -15.18 -8.33
C LEU A 92 -1.97 -14.03 -7.31
N VAL A 93 -2.38 -12.84 -7.74
CA VAL A 93 -2.29 -11.59 -6.95
C VAL A 93 -3.03 -11.67 -5.61
N ASN A 94 -4.05 -12.52 -5.48
CA ASN A 94 -4.85 -12.61 -4.26
C ASN A 94 -4.16 -13.38 -3.12
N ILE A 95 -3.15 -14.19 -3.42
CA ILE A 95 -2.51 -15.08 -2.46
C ILE A 95 -1.03 -14.74 -2.41
N ILE A 96 -0.58 -14.26 -1.25
CA ILE A 96 0.82 -13.89 -1.03
C ILE A 96 1.72 -15.08 -1.37
N GLY A 97 2.68 -14.85 -2.28
CA GLY A 97 3.67 -15.84 -2.68
C GLY A 97 3.17 -16.88 -3.70
N ALA A 98 1.94 -16.75 -4.22
CA ALA A 98 1.43 -17.66 -5.25
C ALA A 98 2.19 -17.55 -6.57
N GLU A 99 2.75 -16.39 -6.87
CA GLU A 99 3.61 -16.14 -8.03
C GLU A 99 4.90 -16.99 -8.03
N ASN A 100 5.30 -17.52 -6.87
CA ASN A 100 6.50 -18.35 -6.71
C ASN A 100 6.19 -19.85 -6.72
N LYS A 101 4.92 -20.25 -6.79
CA LYS A 101 4.55 -21.67 -6.86
C LYS A 101 4.71 -22.14 -8.30
N GLU A 102 5.79 -22.87 -8.56
CA GLU A 102 5.87 -23.71 -9.76
C GLU A 102 4.74 -24.76 -9.69
N ASP A 103 3.95 -24.87 -10.77
CA ASP A 103 2.98 -25.95 -10.94
C ASP A 103 3.70 -27.29 -10.78
N LYS A 104 3.51 -27.94 -9.62
CA LYS A 104 4.01 -29.29 -9.34
C LYS A 104 3.09 -30.35 -9.95
#